data_AF-A0A932APQ3-F1
#
_entry.id   AF-A0A932APQ3-F1
#
_cell.length_a   1.000
_cell.length_b   1.000
_cell.length_c   1.000
_cell.angle_alpha   90.00
_cell.angle_beta   90.00
_cell.angle_gamma   90.00
#
_symmetry.space_group_name_H-M   'P 1'
#
loop_
_entity.id
_entity.type
_entity.pdbx_description
1 polymer ?
#
loop_
_entity_poly.entity_id
_entity_poly.type
_entity_poly.pdbx_seq_one_letter_code
_entity_poly.pdbx_strand_id
1 'polypeptide(L)'
;MSAAKVAVVLALALGGCSRRPDLDMAAARREIRRTLVSTYGADVDLGQPRCPARVVARKGERFRCSIDVAGQRLGLSVEQRDDAGTLQVVPERAVVGLPRVRRELVAALADRIGGRSAVVSCAGPAVRVVAVGATFECAARDGATTRTVLVRVRDLAGSLTFTIQR
;
A
#
# COMPACT_ATOMS: atom_id res chain seq x y z
N MET A 1 -14.11 22.53 77.43
CA MET A 1 -14.27 23.68 76.51
C MET A 1 -13.19 23.60 75.46
N SER A 2 -13.57 23.62 74.17
CA SER A 2 -12.75 23.95 72.99
C SER A 2 -11.63 22.96 72.61
N ALA A 3 -11.39 22.58 71.35
CA ALA A 3 -12.06 22.79 70.08
C ALA A 3 -11.53 21.73 69.09
N ALA A 4 -12.42 21.16 68.27
CA ALA A 4 -12.07 20.30 67.16
C ALA A 4 -11.26 21.08 66.10
N LYS A 5 -10.22 20.46 65.53
CA LYS A 5 -9.62 20.90 64.27
C LYS A 5 -9.59 19.75 63.27
N VAL A 6 -10.62 19.76 62.43
CA VAL A 6 -10.72 19.05 61.16
C VAL A 6 -9.63 19.60 60.24
N ALA A 7 -8.66 18.77 59.84
CA ALA A 7 -7.74 19.10 58.76
C ALA A 7 -8.31 18.55 57.45
N VAL A 8 -8.74 19.48 56.59
CA VAL A 8 -9.30 19.24 55.27
C VAL A 8 -8.22 18.69 54.32
N VAL A 9 -8.53 17.56 53.70
CA VAL A 9 -7.80 16.96 52.58
C VAL A 9 -7.94 17.86 51.35
N LEU A 10 -6.83 18.35 50.79
CA LEU A 10 -6.82 19.03 49.49
C LEU A 10 -6.05 18.18 48.47
N ALA A 11 -6.76 17.24 47.84
CA ALA A 11 -6.25 16.48 46.71
C ALA A 11 -6.31 17.34 45.44
N LEU A 12 -5.19 17.98 45.08
CA LEU A 12 -5.01 18.63 43.78
C LEU A 12 -4.80 17.57 42.68
N ALA A 13 -5.90 17.02 42.17
CA ALA A 13 -5.89 16.30 40.90
C ALA A 13 -5.77 17.31 39.76
N LEU A 14 -4.52 17.66 39.39
CA LEU A 14 -4.22 18.36 38.15
C LEU A 14 -4.50 17.42 36.97
N GLY A 15 -5.77 17.25 36.63
CA GLY A 15 -6.20 16.71 35.35
C GLY A 15 -5.87 17.73 34.26
N GLY A 16 -4.59 17.83 33.91
CA GLY A 16 -4.15 18.61 32.76
C GLY A 16 -4.79 18.04 31.51
N CYS A 17 -5.74 18.78 30.94
CA CYS A 17 -6.24 18.59 29.58
C CYS A 17 -5.07 18.76 28.60
N SER A 18 -4.24 17.73 28.50
CA SER A 18 -3.10 17.66 27.61
C SER A 18 -3.65 17.49 26.20
N ARG A 19 -3.92 18.62 25.53
CA ARG A 19 -4.14 18.63 24.08
C ARG A 19 -2.92 17.95 23.46
N ARG A 20 -3.14 16.80 22.84
CA ARG A 20 -2.09 16.10 22.12
C ARG A 20 -1.67 16.97 20.92
N PRO A 21 -0.37 17.01 20.60
CA PRO A 21 0.09 17.70 19.41
C PRO A 21 -0.46 17.03 18.15
N ASP A 22 -0.55 17.80 17.07
CA ASP A 22 -0.81 17.26 15.74
C ASP A 22 0.45 16.54 15.21
N LEU A 23 0.24 15.50 14.41
CA LEU A 23 1.29 14.83 13.66
C LEU A 23 1.87 15.81 12.62
N ASP A 24 3.20 15.82 12.46
CA ASP A 24 3.84 16.57 11.37
C ASP A 24 3.45 15.93 10.02
N MET A 25 2.40 16.49 9.40
CA MET A 25 1.88 16.00 8.13
C MET A 25 2.86 16.19 6.97
N ALA A 26 3.81 17.12 7.06
CA ALA A 26 4.85 17.27 6.04
C ALA A 26 5.88 16.13 6.16
N ALA A 27 6.30 15.78 7.38
CA ALA A 27 7.13 14.60 7.63
C ALA A 27 6.40 13.30 7.24
N ALA A 28 5.14 13.15 7.62
CA ALA A 28 4.32 11.98 7.27
C ALA A 28 4.22 11.77 5.75
N ARG A 29 3.94 12.82 4.96
CA ARG A 29 3.89 12.72 3.50
C ARG A 29 5.23 12.33 2.89
N ARG A 30 6.34 12.85 3.41
CA ARG A 30 7.70 12.46 2.96
C ARG A 30 7.95 10.98 3.23
N GLU A 31 7.61 10.51 4.43
CA GLU A 31 7.82 9.12 4.83
C GLU A 31 6.96 8.14 4.03
N ILE A 32 5.68 8.48 3.81
CA ILE A 32 4.79 7.72 2.93
C ILE A 32 5.42 7.59 1.54
N ARG A 33 5.90 8.70 0.95
CA ARG A 33 6.52 8.66 -0.38
C ARG A 33 7.76 7.79 -0.40
N ARG A 34 8.65 7.90 0.59
CA ARG A 34 9.86 7.05 0.70
C ARG A 34 9.50 5.57 0.79
N THR A 35 8.51 5.23 1.62
CA THR A 35 8.03 3.84 1.78
C THR A 35 7.55 3.29 0.43
N LEU A 36 6.77 4.07 -0.33
CA LEU A 36 6.27 3.63 -1.63
C LEU A 36 7.37 3.53 -2.70
N VAL A 37 8.34 4.45 -2.72
CA VAL A 37 9.52 4.36 -3.60
C VAL A 37 10.34 3.11 -3.27
N SER A 38 10.55 2.80 -1.99
CA SER A 38 11.25 1.58 -1.57
C SER A 38 10.48 0.31 -1.95
N THR A 39 9.15 0.38 -1.98
CA THR A 39 8.28 -0.78 -2.28
C THR A 39 8.18 -1.04 -3.78
N TYR A 40 8.02 0.01 -4.59
CA TYR A 40 7.72 -0.10 -6.03
C TYR A 40 8.91 0.21 -6.94
N GLY A 41 9.98 0.80 -6.41
CA GLY A 41 11.13 1.28 -7.17
C GLY A 41 11.01 2.74 -7.58
N ALA A 42 12.15 3.37 -7.84
CA ALA A 42 12.24 4.79 -8.22
C ALA A 42 11.72 5.08 -9.64
N ASP A 43 11.62 4.05 -10.50
CA ASP A 43 11.18 4.19 -11.89
C ASP A 43 9.65 4.25 -12.04
N VAL A 44 8.91 3.97 -10.98
CA VAL A 44 7.46 4.09 -10.98
C VAL A 44 7.10 5.56 -10.77
N ASP A 45 6.29 6.10 -11.68
CA ASP A 45 5.74 7.45 -11.54
C ASP A 45 4.84 7.54 -10.30
N LEU A 46 5.33 8.23 -9.28
CA LEU A 46 4.65 8.45 -8.00
C LEU A 46 4.43 9.95 -7.78
N GLY A 47 3.16 10.34 -7.68
CA GLY A 47 2.76 11.70 -7.34
C GLY A 47 3.04 12.07 -5.88
N GLN A 48 2.48 13.20 -5.43
CA GLN A 48 2.56 13.60 -4.03
C GLN A 48 1.41 12.98 -3.21
N PRO A 49 1.68 12.44 -2.00
CA PRO A 49 0.63 11.96 -1.11
C PRO A 49 -0.29 13.10 -0.66
N ARG A 50 -1.59 12.92 -0.92
CA ARG A 50 -2.68 13.77 -0.45
C ARG A 50 -3.26 13.15 0.82
N CYS A 51 -2.92 13.73 1.95
CA CYS A 51 -3.37 13.34 3.29
C CYS A 51 -4.17 14.48 3.92
N PRO A 52 -5.00 14.20 4.95
CA PRO A 52 -5.69 15.22 5.73
C PRO A 52 -4.76 16.35 6.18
N ALA A 53 -5.30 17.54 6.36
CA ALA A 53 -4.51 18.70 6.78
C ALA A 53 -3.95 18.55 8.20
N ARG A 54 -4.70 17.88 9.09
CA ARG A 54 -4.34 17.63 10.48
C ARG A 54 -4.76 16.23 10.89
N VAL A 55 -3.91 15.58 11.68
CA VAL A 55 -4.13 14.28 12.32
C VAL A 55 -3.51 14.41 13.71
N VAL A 56 -4.19 13.93 14.74
CA VAL A 56 -3.66 13.97 16.11
C VAL A 56 -2.52 12.95 16.23
N ALA A 57 -1.37 13.34 16.78
CA ALA A 57 -0.28 12.41 17.02
C ALA A 57 -0.67 11.44 18.15
N ARG A 58 -1.03 10.21 17.77
CA ARG A 58 -1.47 9.18 18.71
C ARG A 58 -1.15 7.80 18.17
N LYS A 59 -0.52 6.96 19.00
CA LYS A 59 -0.42 5.52 18.70
C LYS A 59 -1.79 4.89 18.42
N GLY A 60 -1.86 4.15 17.31
CA GLY A 60 -3.06 3.52 16.78
C GLY A 60 -3.97 4.45 15.98
N GLU A 61 -3.63 5.74 15.84
CA GLU A 61 -4.39 6.67 15.01
C GLU A 61 -4.36 6.23 13.55
N ARG A 62 -5.52 6.23 12.91
CA ARG A 62 -5.71 5.78 11.53
C ARG A 62 -6.27 6.88 10.66
N PHE A 63 -5.66 7.09 9.51
CA PHE A 63 -6.12 8.06 8.54
C PHE A 63 -5.90 7.55 7.11
N ARG A 64 -6.63 8.13 6.16
CA ARG A 64 -6.51 7.77 4.74
C ARG A 64 -5.73 8.83 3.99
N CYS A 65 -4.78 8.38 3.20
CA CYS A 65 -4.11 9.20 2.20
C CYS A 65 -4.44 8.68 0.80
N SER A 66 -4.09 9.46 -0.21
CA SER A 66 -4.13 9.00 -1.60
C SER A 66 -2.92 9.51 -2.35
N ILE A 67 -2.49 8.78 -3.36
CA ILE A 67 -1.35 9.15 -4.22
C ILE A 67 -1.68 8.72 -5.64
N ASP A 68 -1.12 9.39 -6.63
CA ASP A 68 -1.21 8.92 -8.01
C ASP A 68 -0.01 8.02 -8.32
N VAL A 69 -0.27 6.88 -8.93
CA VAL A 69 0.72 5.89 -9.38
C VAL A 69 0.52 5.69 -10.87
N ALA A 70 1.46 6.14 -11.69
CA ALA A 70 1.36 6.14 -13.15
C ALA A 70 -0.01 6.71 -13.63
N GLY A 71 -0.36 7.89 -13.13
CA GLY A 71 -1.62 8.58 -13.41
C GLY A 71 -2.88 7.97 -12.78
N GLN A 72 -2.79 6.84 -12.06
CA GLN A 72 -3.93 6.18 -11.42
C GLN A 72 -3.95 6.46 -9.92
N ARG A 73 -5.08 6.92 -9.39
CA ARG A 73 -5.23 7.17 -7.95
C ARG A 73 -5.21 5.85 -7.16
N LEU A 74 -4.33 5.78 -6.16
CA LEU A 74 -4.22 4.73 -5.15
C LEU A 74 -4.59 5.30 -3.78
N GLY A 75 -5.53 4.65 -3.09
CA GLY A 75 -5.83 4.93 -1.69
C GLY A 75 -4.85 4.21 -0.77
N LEU A 76 -4.52 4.84 0.36
CA LEU A 76 -3.59 4.35 1.36
C LEU A 76 -4.26 4.41 2.73
N SER A 77 -4.26 3.30 3.45
CA SER A 77 -4.57 3.26 4.88
C SER A 77 -3.28 3.45 5.66
N VAL A 78 -3.22 4.48 6.50
CA VAL A 78 -2.05 4.80 7.32
C VAL A 78 -2.40 4.64 8.78
N GLU A 79 -1.55 3.93 9.53
CA GLU A 79 -1.65 3.79 10.98
C GLU A 79 -0.36 4.29 11.65
N GLN A 80 -0.51 5.19 12.63
CA GLN A 80 0.61 5.61 13.46
C GLN A 80 0.91 4.53 14.51
N ARG A 81 2.10 3.95 14.50
CA ARG A 81 2.48 2.79 15.33
C ARG A 81 3.01 3.16 16.71
N ASP A 82 3.45 4.41 16.90
CA ASP A 82 3.98 4.93 18.16
C ASP A 82 3.71 6.44 18.30
N ASP A 83 4.00 7.00 19.46
CA ASP A 83 3.83 8.44 19.68
C ASP A 83 4.97 9.29 19.07
N ALA A 84 6.02 8.65 18.52
CA ALA A 84 7.12 9.31 17.83
C ALA A 84 6.80 9.60 16.34
N GLY A 85 5.73 9.01 15.80
CA GLY A 85 5.25 9.25 14.44
C GLY A 85 5.65 8.18 13.43
N THR A 86 6.10 7.00 13.86
CA THR A 86 6.33 5.86 12.96
C THR A 86 5.03 5.47 12.29
N LEU A 87 5.03 5.38 10.96
CA LEU A 87 3.83 5.08 10.17
C LEU A 87 3.91 3.68 9.57
N GLN A 88 2.81 2.95 9.66
CA GLN A 88 2.55 1.83 8.76
C GLN A 88 1.68 2.31 7.61
N VAL A 89 2.14 2.10 6.39
CA VAL A 89 1.42 2.47 5.17
C VAL A 89 0.97 1.20 4.46
N VAL A 90 -0.34 1.05 4.26
CA VAL A 90 -0.93 -0.10 3.57
C VAL A 90 -1.72 0.41 2.37
N PRO A 91 -1.37 0.00 1.14
CA PRO A 91 -2.15 0.36 -0.03
C PRO A 91 -3.51 -0.34 -0.02
N GLU A 92 -4.57 0.33 -0.45
CA GLU A 92 -5.93 -0.25 -0.49
C GLU A 92 -6.14 -1.15 -1.73
N ARG A 93 -5.23 -1.06 -2.70
CA ARG A 93 -5.22 -1.85 -3.94
C ARG A 93 -3.79 -2.23 -4.28
N ALA A 94 -3.62 -3.32 -5.04
CA ALA A 94 -2.31 -3.76 -5.49
C ALA A 94 -1.80 -2.88 -6.64
N VAL A 95 -0.49 -2.63 -6.66
CA VAL A 95 0.21 -2.01 -7.79
C VAL A 95 0.93 -3.11 -8.56
N VAL A 96 0.53 -3.31 -9.81
CA VAL A 96 1.03 -4.40 -10.66
C VAL A 96 1.79 -3.83 -11.85
N GLY A 97 3.08 -4.12 -11.93
CA GLY A 97 3.91 -3.79 -13.08
C GLY A 97 3.88 -4.90 -14.13
N LEU A 98 3.33 -4.61 -15.32
CA LEU A 98 3.28 -5.57 -16.44
C LEU A 98 4.66 -6.12 -16.86
N PRO A 99 5.78 -5.38 -16.80
CA PRO A 99 7.09 -5.97 -17.07
C PRO A 99 7.44 -7.11 -16.11
N ARG A 100 7.11 -6.97 -14.81
CA ARG A 100 7.29 -8.04 -13.81
C ARG A 100 6.36 -9.21 -14.11
N VAL A 101 5.08 -8.94 -14.38
CA VAL A 101 4.08 -9.97 -14.73
C VAL A 101 4.55 -10.81 -15.93
N ARG A 102 5.03 -10.16 -16.99
CA ARG A 102 5.52 -10.85 -18.20
C ARG A 102 6.71 -11.76 -17.88
N ARG A 103 7.69 -11.30 -17.10
CA ARG A 103 8.83 -12.13 -16.67
C ARG A 103 8.40 -13.32 -15.83
N GLU A 104 7.52 -13.11 -14.85
CA GLU A 104 6.99 -14.19 -14.00
C GLU A 104 6.19 -15.21 -14.83
N LEU A 105 5.41 -14.74 -15.81
CA LEU A 105 4.65 -15.65 -16.66
C LEU A 105 5.55 -16.44 -17.61
N VAL A 106 6.58 -15.82 -18.19
CA VAL A 106 7.59 -16.55 -18.99
C VAL A 106 8.24 -17.65 -18.15
N ALA A 107 8.65 -17.33 -16.91
CA ALA A 107 9.23 -18.32 -16.00
C ALA A 107 8.23 -19.44 -15.67
N ALA A 108 6.98 -19.10 -15.34
CA ALA A 108 5.94 -20.08 -15.01
C ALA A 108 5.53 -20.97 -16.21
N LEU A 109 5.72 -20.48 -17.44
CA LEU A 109 5.41 -21.22 -18.66
C LEU A 109 6.58 -22.07 -19.14
N ALA A 110 7.82 -21.73 -18.82
CA ALA A 110 9.02 -22.45 -19.27
C ALA A 110 8.94 -23.96 -18.97
N ASP A 111 8.49 -24.32 -17.77
CA ASP A 111 8.30 -25.70 -17.33
C ASP A 111 7.19 -26.43 -18.13
N ARG A 112 6.20 -25.69 -18.63
CA ARG A 112 5.03 -26.25 -19.33
C ARG A 112 5.20 -26.37 -20.84
N ILE A 113 6.09 -25.59 -21.43
CA ILE A 113 6.32 -25.55 -22.89
C ILE A 113 7.62 -26.24 -23.30
N GLY A 114 8.25 -26.98 -22.38
CA GLY A 114 9.41 -27.83 -22.65
C GLY A 114 10.66 -27.03 -23.04
N GLY A 115 10.91 -25.89 -22.38
CA GLY A 115 12.13 -25.10 -22.59
C GLY A 115 12.12 -24.15 -23.80
N ARG A 116 11.01 -24.06 -24.53
CA ARG A 116 10.82 -23.04 -25.58
C ARG A 116 10.61 -21.65 -24.99
N SER A 117 11.03 -20.60 -25.69
CA SER A 117 10.80 -19.22 -25.25
C SER A 117 9.39 -18.78 -25.64
N ALA A 118 8.49 -18.66 -24.66
CA ALA A 118 7.20 -18.01 -24.88
C ALA A 118 7.36 -16.49 -24.96
N VAL A 119 6.69 -15.87 -25.92
CA VAL A 119 6.50 -14.42 -25.96
C VAL A 119 5.21 -14.09 -25.22
N VAL A 120 5.30 -13.30 -24.15
CA VAL A 120 4.15 -12.88 -23.35
C VAL A 120 3.80 -11.42 -23.62
N SER A 121 2.56 -11.17 -24.03
CA SER A 121 1.99 -9.83 -24.14
C SER A 121 0.80 -9.69 -23.19
N CYS A 122 0.73 -8.56 -22.48
CA CYS A 122 -0.40 -8.22 -21.63
C CYS A 122 -0.89 -6.84 -22.05
N ALA A 123 -2.19 -6.69 -22.26
CA ALA A 123 -2.78 -5.43 -22.68
C ALA A 123 -2.81 -4.40 -21.54
N GLY A 124 -2.79 -3.12 -21.91
CA GLY A 124 -2.90 -2.00 -20.98
C GLY A 124 -1.57 -1.36 -20.58
N PRO A 125 -1.61 -0.41 -19.62
CA PRO A 125 -0.46 0.39 -19.22
C PRO A 125 0.58 -0.45 -18.46
N ALA A 126 1.84 -0.01 -18.48
CA ALA A 126 2.96 -0.72 -17.86
C ALA A 126 2.80 -0.91 -16.35
N VAL A 127 2.08 -0.02 -15.66
CA VAL A 127 1.75 -0.12 -14.24
C VAL A 127 0.24 0.02 -14.07
N ARG A 128 -0.34 -0.80 -13.20
CA ARG A 128 -1.80 -0.86 -12.97
C ARG A 128 -2.12 -0.84 -11.48
N VAL A 129 -3.13 -0.08 -11.08
CA VAL A 129 -3.68 -0.10 -9.72
C VAL A 129 -4.97 -0.92 -9.71
N VAL A 130 -4.91 -2.13 -9.16
CA VAL A 130 -5.93 -3.16 -9.32
C VAL A 130 -6.40 -3.70 -7.97
N ALA A 131 -7.69 -4.02 -7.86
CA ALA A 131 -8.24 -4.63 -6.66
C ALA A 131 -7.72 -6.06 -6.47
N VAL A 132 -7.61 -6.49 -5.21
CA VAL A 132 -7.36 -7.90 -4.90
C VAL A 132 -8.50 -8.76 -5.46
N GLY A 133 -8.15 -9.89 -6.05
CA GLY A 133 -9.08 -10.78 -6.72
C GLY A 133 -9.39 -10.41 -8.17
N ALA A 134 -9.05 -9.20 -8.62
CA ALA A 134 -9.23 -8.79 -10.00
C ALA A 134 -8.38 -9.64 -10.96
N THR A 135 -8.90 -9.79 -12.18
CA THR A 135 -8.25 -10.56 -13.24
C THR A 135 -7.97 -9.70 -14.46
N PHE A 136 -6.95 -10.09 -15.22
CA PHE A 136 -6.70 -9.55 -16.55
C PHE A 136 -6.03 -10.60 -17.44
N GLU A 137 -6.12 -10.41 -18.73
CA GLU A 137 -5.62 -11.37 -19.71
C GLU A 137 -4.24 -10.97 -20.23
N CYS A 138 -3.41 -11.99 -20.43
CA CYS A 138 -2.20 -11.94 -21.21
C CYS A 138 -2.27 -13.00 -22.31
N ALA A 139 -1.64 -12.77 -23.45
CA ALA A 139 -1.43 -13.79 -24.46
C ALA A 139 0.00 -14.35 -24.32
N ALA A 140 0.11 -15.67 -24.34
CA ALA A 140 1.37 -16.38 -24.40
C ALA A 140 1.49 -17.06 -25.77
N ARG A 141 2.52 -16.70 -26.53
CA ARG A 141 2.79 -17.25 -27.86
C ARG A 141 4.00 -18.16 -27.84
N ASP A 142 3.82 -19.38 -28.34
CA ASP A 142 4.85 -20.38 -28.59
C ASP A 142 4.78 -20.79 -30.06
N GLY A 143 5.71 -20.25 -30.87
CA GLY A 143 5.68 -20.40 -32.33
C GLY A 143 4.39 -19.86 -32.96
N ALA A 144 3.63 -20.76 -33.59
CA ALA A 144 2.33 -20.45 -34.20
C ALA A 144 1.14 -20.53 -33.20
N THR A 145 1.35 -21.13 -32.03
CA THR A 145 0.28 -21.32 -31.04
C THR A 145 0.19 -20.12 -30.11
N THR A 146 -0.99 -19.53 -29.98
CA THR A 146 -1.27 -18.49 -28.97
C THR A 146 -2.26 -19.04 -27.96
N ARG A 147 -1.98 -18.88 -26.67
CA ARG A 147 -2.89 -19.23 -25.57
C ARG A 147 -3.18 -18.01 -24.73
N THR A 148 -4.43 -17.85 -24.33
CA THR A 148 -4.82 -16.83 -23.36
C THR A 148 -4.48 -17.31 -21.95
N VAL A 149 -3.89 -16.42 -21.17
CA VAL A 149 -3.55 -16.65 -19.77
C VAL A 149 -4.30 -15.64 -18.92
N LEU A 150 -5.18 -16.13 -18.06
CA LEU A 150 -5.86 -15.33 -17.06
C LEU A 150 -4.92 -15.13 -15.87
N VAL A 151 -4.56 -13.88 -15.62
CA VAL A 151 -3.77 -13.45 -14.46
C VAL A 151 -4.72 -12.95 -13.39
N ARG A 152 -4.58 -13.45 -12.15
CA ARG A 152 -5.35 -13.00 -11.00
C ARG A 152 -4.44 -12.42 -9.93
N VAL A 153 -4.83 -11.27 -9.40
CA VAL A 153 -4.13 -10.60 -8.29
C VAL A 153 -4.58 -11.23 -6.97
N ARG A 154 -3.63 -11.74 -6.17
CA ARG A 154 -3.92 -12.46 -4.93
C ARG A 154 -3.95 -11.57 -3.70
N ASP A 155 -3.08 -10.56 -3.67
CA ASP A 155 -2.86 -9.73 -2.48
C ASP A 155 -2.40 -8.32 -2.86
N LEU A 156 -2.24 -7.47 -1.84
CA LEU A 156 -1.81 -6.08 -1.97
C LEU A 156 -0.32 -5.93 -2.31
N ALA A 157 0.49 -6.96 -2.10
CA ALA A 157 1.89 -7.01 -2.56
C ALA A 157 1.99 -7.30 -4.06
N GLY A 158 0.86 -7.57 -4.72
CA GLY A 158 0.80 -7.85 -6.15
C GLY A 158 1.26 -9.27 -6.49
N SER A 159 1.13 -10.23 -5.57
CA SER A 159 1.33 -11.64 -5.89
C SER A 159 0.26 -12.12 -6.88
N LEU A 160 0.63 -13.03 -7.78
CA LEU A 160 -0.20 -13.43 -8.91
C LEU A 160 -0.48 -14.93 -8.92
N THR A 161 -1.62 -15.32 -9.48
CA THR A 161 -1.84 -16.68 -9.99
C THR A 161 -2.15 -16.65 -11.48
N PHE A 162 -1.72 -17.68 -12.19
CA PHE A 162 -1.85 -17.78 -13.64
C PHE A 162 -2.67 -19.02 -14.02
N THR A 163 -3.68 -18.85 -14.88
CA THR A 163 -4.47 -19.95 -15.43
C THR A 163 -4.44 -19.87 -16.96
N ILE A 164 -3.96 -20.93 -17.60
CA ILE A 164 -3.98 -21.05 -19.07
C ILE A 164 -5.41 -21.45 -19.47
N GLN A 165 -6.04 -20.64 -20.31
CA GLN A 165 -7.33 -20.98 -20.91
C GLN A 165 -7.11 -21.99 -22.05
N ARG A 166 -8.00 -22.98 -22.14
CA ARG A 166 -7.97 -24.00 -23.20
C ARG A 166 -8.49 -23.45 -24.51
#